data_AF-A0ABD7IMF2-F1
#
_entry.id   AF-A0ABD7IMF2-F1
#
_cell.length_a   1.000
_cell.length_b   1.000
_cell.length_c   1.000
_cell.angle_alpha   90.00
_cell.angle_beta   90.00
_cell.angle_gamma   90.00
#
_symmetry.space_group_name_H-M   'P 1'
#
loop_
_entity.id
_entity.type
_entity.pdbx_description
1 polymer ?
#
loop_
_entity_poly.entity_id
_entity_poly.type
_entity_poly.pdbx_seq_one_letter_code
_entity_poly.pdbx_strand_id
1 'polypeptide(L)'
;MATMIKFRGIPLEDISSIDGVNFDGKFVYGNYAKNGDGALIIGDVLEAEEDVFWPSWWVPVDPKTVGQFTGLKDVNGNEIYEGDILENRKYRSIVKFANGKFLADVVGTISRFDLIGETHGSKVIGNVHTNPELLKG
;
A
#
# COMPACT_ATOMS: atom_id res chain seq x y z
N MET A 1 7.68 -4.62 -20.74
CA MET A 1 7.68 -3.50 -19.79
C MET A 1 7.90 -4.07 -18.41
N ALA A 2 8.88 -3.59 -17.66
CA ALA A 2 9.06 -4.01 -16.27
C ALA A 2 7.89 -3.46 -15.45
N THR A 3 7.27 -4.31 -14.63
CA THR A 3 6.26 -3.85 -13.67
C THR A 3 6.97 -3.08 -12.58
N MET A 4 6.65 -1.80 -12.43
CA MET A 4 7.23 -0.97 -11.37
C MET A 4 6.72 -1.46 -10.01
N ILE A 5 7.65 -1.77 -9.10
CA ILE A 5 7.30 -2.11 -7.71
C ILE A 5 7.05 -0.78 -6.98
N LYS A 6 5.80 -0.56 -6.59
CA LYS A 6 5.33 0.67 -5.93
C LYS A 6 4.89 0.35 -4.51
N PHE A 7 5.20 1.24 -3.58
CA PHE A 7 4.78 1.15 -2.19
C PHE A 7 4.01 2.41 -1.81
N ARG A 8 3.24 2.30 -0.72
CA ARG A 8 2.62 3.43 -0.05
C ARG A 8 2.92 3.39 1.45
N GLY A 9 2.78 4.52 2.15
CA GLY A 9 2.81 4.58 3.61
C GLY A 9 2.17 5.86 4.14
N ILE A 10 1.74 5.85 5.41
CA ILE A 10 1.20 7.05 6.08
C ILE A 10 2.39 7.87 6.60
N PRO A 11 2.55 9.14 6.18
CA PRO A 11 3.61 10.02 6.67
C PRO A 11 3.57 10.17 8.20
N LEU A 12 4.74 10.21 8.84
CA LEU A 12 4.87 10.48 10.28
C LEU A 12 4.80 11.98 10.61
N GLU A 13 4.94 12.82 9.60
CA GLU A 13 5.03 14.27 9.70
C GLU A 13 4.29 14.95 8.54
N ASP A 14 4.06 16.25 8.66
CA ASP A 14 3.42 17.03 7.60
C ASP A 14 4.36 17.14 6.39
N ILE A 15 3.84 16.80 5.22
CA ILE A 15 4.57 16.77 3.95
C ILE A 15 4.05 17.79 2.94
N SER A 16 3.18 18.70 3.36
CA SER A 16 2.58 19.72 2.49
C SER A 16 3.58 20.66 1.82
N SER A 17 4.81 20.75 2.36
CA SER A 17 5.90 21.58 1.83
C SER A 17 6.87 20.83 0.90
N ILE A 18 6.72 19.51 0.73
CA ILE A 18 7.61 18.70 -0.09
C ILE A 18 7.13 18.72 -1.54
N ASP A 19 7.93 19.29 -2.44
CA ASP A 19 7.59 19.37 -3.87
C ASP A 19 7.75 18.00 -4.56
N GLY A 20 6.88 17.73 -5.53
CA GLY A 20 6.90 16.49 -6.32
C GLY A 20 6.50 15.21 -5.59
N VAL A 21 6.09 15.29 -4.32
CA VAL A 21 5.63 14.12 -3.55
C VAL A 21 4.29 13.61 -4.11
N ASN A 22 4.18 12.29 -4.30
CA ASN A 22 2.92 11.68 -4.69
C ASN A 22 2.10 11.37 -3.42
N PHE A 23 1.12 12.22 -3.13
CA PHE A 23 0.30 12.17 -1.92
C PHE A 23 -1.18 12.30 -2.24
N ASP A 24 -2.01 11.41 -1.70
CA ASP A 24 -3.47 11.41 -1.94
C ASP A 24 -4.29 12.07 -0.81
N GLY A 25 -3.62 12.73 0.13
CA GLY A 25 -4.23 13.25 1.36
C GLY A 25 -4.09 12.31 2.57
N LYS A 26 -3.65 11.07 2.37
CA LYS A 26 -3.45 10.09 3.44
C LYS A 26 -2.16 9.28 3.33
N PHE A 27 -1.85 8.80 2.13
CA PHE A 27 -0.68 7.99 1.83
C PHE A 27 0.26 8.72 0.89
N VAL A 28 1.56 8.60 1.15
CA VAL A 28 2.61 8.91 0.19
C VAL A 28 2.95 7.65 -0.61
N TYR A 29 3.23 7.80 -1.91
CA TYR A 29 3.48 6.69 -2.84
C TYR A 29 4.84 6.82 -3.52
N GLY A 30 5.60 5.72 -3.59
CA GLY A 30 6.94 5.73 -4.20
C GLY A 30 7.69 4.43 -4.01
N ASN A 31 9.02 4.52 -3.98
CA ASN A 31 9.91 3.41 -3.68
C ASN A 31 10.06 3.24 -2.16
N TYR A 32 10.21 2.00 -1.68
CA TYR A 32 10.43 1.72 -0.26
C TYR A 32 11.91 1.65 0.05
N ALA A 33 12.34 2.40 1.07
CA ALA A 33 13.67 2.27 1.67
C ALA A 33 13.52 1.98 3.17
N LYS A 34 14.18 0.92 3.63
CA LYS A 34 14.26 0.60 5.06
C LYS A 34 15.34 1.46 5.71
N ASN A 35 15.02 2.10 6.83
CA ASN A 35 15.95 2.94 7.57
C ASN A 35 16.01 2.50 9.05
N GLY A 36 16.88 1.53 9.36
CA GLY A 36 16.88 0.87 10.67
C GLY A 36 15.54 0.17 10.93
N ASP A 37 14.89 0.52 12.05
CA ASP A 37 13.53 0.07 12.39
C ASP A 37 12.43 0.93 11.74
N GLY A 38 12.81 2.02 11.08
CA GLY A 38 11.94 2.93 10.35
C GLY A 38 11.73 2.57 8.88
N ALA A 39 10.86 3.33 8.24
CA ALA A 39 10.50 3.20 6.84
C ALA A 39 10.49 4.57 6.16
N LEU A 40 11.05 4.64 4.96
CA LEU A 40 10.97 5.79 4.07
C LEU A 40 10.21 5.39 2.81
N ILE A 41 9.32 6.26 2.35
CA ILE A 41 8.88 6.28 0.96
C ILE A 41 9.66 7.37 0.26
N ILE A 42 10.30 7.03 -0.85
CA ILE A 42 11.19 7.93 -1.59
C ILE A 42 10.75 8.06 -3.04
N GLY A 43 11.09 9.18 -3.65
CA GLY A 43 10.97 9.38 -5.08
C GLY A 43 12.01 8.58 -5.88
N ASP A 44 12.16 8.91 -7.15
CA ASP A 44 13.22 8.32 -7.97
C ASP A 44 14.60 8.76 -7.47
N VAL A 45 15.57 7.86 -7.56
CA VAL A 45 16.96 8.15 -7.20
C VAL A 45 17.58 8.99 -8.30
N LEU A 46 18.01 10.20 -7.97
CA LEU A 46 18.65 11.12 -8.91
C LEU A 46 20.16 10.87 -9.00
N GLU A 47 20.76 10.54 -7.87
CA GLU A 47 22.20 10.29 -7.75
C GLU A 47 22.45 9.17 -6.73
N ALA A 48 23.30 8.21 -7.09
CA ALA A 48 23.75 7.13 -6.23
C ALA A 48 25.23 6.87 -6.49
N GLU A 49 26.07 7.34 -5.56
CA GLU A 49 27.51 7.12 -5.54
C GLU A 49 27.90 6.35 -4.27
N GLU A 50 29.20 6.09 -4.08
CA GLU A 50 29.70 5.23 -2.99
C GLU A 50 29.23 5.70 -1.59
N ASP A 51 29.18 7.02 -1.37
CA ASP A 51 28.80 7.64 -0.10
C ASP A 51 27.58 8.57 -0.20
N VAL A 52 26.91 8.62 -1.36
CA VAL A 52 25.82 9.55 -1.63
C VAL A 52 24.60 8.80 -2.15
N PHE A 53 23.46 9.03 -1.52
CA PHE A 53 22.16 8.57 -2.00
C PHE A 53 21.19 9.74 -1.97
N TRP A 54 20.86 10.27 -3.16
CA TRP A 54 20.01 11.45 -3.31
C TRP A 54 18.72 11.10 -4.07
N PRO A 55 17.64 10.74 -3.35
CA PRO A 55 16.33 10.64 -3.97
C PRO A 55 15.74 12.03 -4.22
N SER A 56 14.85 12.15 -5.21
CA SER A 56 14.19 13.42 -5.53
C SER A 56 13.41 14.02 -4.35
N TRP A 57 12.93 13.16 -3.46
CA TRP A 57 12.35 13.48 -2.15
C TRP A 57 12.33 12.20 -1.28
N TRP A 58 12.20 12.37 0.03
CA TRP A 58 11.97 11.27 0.96
C TRP A 58 10.96 11.66 2.03
N VAL A 59 10.16 10.69 2.47
CA VAL A 59 9.16 10.87 3.52
C VAL A 59 9.26 9.72 4.52
N PRO A 60 9.55 10.00 5.81
CA PRO A 60 9.37 9.02 6.87
C PRO A 60 7.90 8.63 7.04
N VAL A 61 7.64 7.32 7.02
CA VAL A 61 6.28 6.76 7.15
C VAL A 61 6.21 5.79 8.33
N ASP A 62 5.02 5.58 8.88
CA ASP A 62 4.80 4.52 9.87
C ASP A 62 5.07 3.15 9.20
N PRO A 63 6.08 2.39 9.65
CA PRO A 63 6.42 1.08 9.07
C PRO A 63 5.24 0.12 9.02
N LYS A 64 4.29 0.22 9.96
CA LYS A 64 3.10 -0.65 10.02
C LYS A 64 2.10 -0.39 8.90
N THR A 65 2.21 0.77 8.25
CA THR A 65 1.29 1.23 7.20
C THR A 65 1.88 1.07 5.80
N VAL A 66 3.13 0.59 5.71
CA VAL A 66 3.78 0.29 4.45
C VAL A 66 3.01 -0.83 3.75
N GLY A 67 2.47 -0.54 2.57
CA GLY A 67 1.76 -1.51 1.75
C GLY A 67 2.35 -1.57 0.35
N GLN A 68 2.66 -2.77 -0.13
CA GLN A 68 3.08 -2.99 -1.50
C GLN A 68 1.87 -2.94 -2.45
N PHE A 69 2.05 -2.32 -3.61
CA PHE A 69 1.09 -2.43 -4.71
C PHE A 69 1.04 -3.88 -5.22
N THR A 70 -0.16 -4.43 -5.34
CA THR A 70 -0.35 -5.84 -5.72
C THR A 70 -0.17 -6.10 -7.22
N GLY A 71 -0.09 -5.05 -8.04
CA GLY A 71 -0.15 -5.16 -9.49
C GLY A 71 -1.58 -5.26 -10.04
N LEU A 72 -2.59 -5.30 -9.18
CA LEU A 72 -3.99 -5.47 -9.55
C LEU A 72 -4.81 -4.21 -9.27
N LYS A 73 -5.91 -4.07 -10.02
CA LYS A 73 -6.89 -3.01 -9.83
C LYS A 73 -8.25 -3.59 -9.47
N ASP A 74 -9.03 -2.83 -8.71
CA ASP A 74 -10.41 -3.18 -8.37
C ASP A 74 -11.37 -2.90 -9.55
N VAL A 75 -12.67 -3.18 -9.36
CA VAL A 75 -13.69 -2.97 -10.41
C VAL A 75 -13.86 -1.50 -10.85
N ASN A 76 -13.40 -0.55 -10.04
CA ASN A 76 -13.43 0.89 -10.33
C ASN A 76 -12.10 1.38 -10.92
N GLY A 77 -11.12 0.50 -11.11
CA GLY A 77 -9.79 0.85 -11.63
C GLY A 77 -8.83 1.38 -10.57
N ASN A 78 -9.17 1.32 -9.28
CA ASN A 78 -8.28 1.73 -8.20
C ASN A 78 -7.20 0.68 -8.00
N GLU A 79 -5.96 1.12 -7.79
CA GLU A 79 -4.86 0.23 -7.42
C GLU A 79 -5.13 -0.43 -6.07
N ILE A 80 -4.86 -1.73 -5.98
CA ILE A 80 -5.01 -2.50 -4.74
C ILE A 80 -3.64 -2.68 -4.10
N TYR A 81 -3.54 -2.34 -2.82
CA TYR A 81 -2.35 -2.45 -1.99
C TYR A 81 -2.57 -3.40 -0.82
N GLU A 82 -1.49 -3.87 -0.20
CA GLU A 82 -1.58 -4.53 1.10
C GLU A 82 -2.29 -3.65 2.13
N GLY A 83 -3.07 -4.32 2.99
CA GLY A 83 -3.90 -3.67 4.00
C GLY A 83 -5.20 -3.07 3.47
N ASP A 84 -5.45 -3.05 2.14
CA ASP A 84 -6.74 -2.63 1.61
C ASP A 84 -7.87 -3.57 2.05
N ILE A 85 -9.05 -2.98 2.26
CA ILE A 85 -10.29 -3.67 2.55
C ILE A 85 -11.12 -3.67 1.28
N LEU A 86 -11.36 -4.87 0.77
CA LEU A 86 -12.21 -5.11 -0.39
C LEU A 86 -13.62 -5.44 0.06
N GLU A 87 -14.61 -4.99 -0.70
CA GLU A 87 -16.01 -5.34 -0.49
C GLU A 87 -16.63 -5.84 -1.80
N ASN A 88 -17.31 -6.97 -1.70
CA ASN A 88 -18.19 -7.50 -2.75
C ASN A 88 -19.59 -7.75 -2.16
N ARG A 89 -20.49 -8.31 -2.97
CA ARG A 89 -21.88 -8.56 -2.57
C ARG A 89 -22.05 -9.53 -1.39
N LYS A 90 -21.02 -10.28 -1.03
CA LYS A 90 -21.09 -11.35 -0.02
C LYS A 90 -20.37 -10.99 1.27
N TYR A 91 -19.20 -10.37 1.19
CA TYR A 91 -18.34 -10.13 2.35
C TYR A 91 -17.34 -9.01 2.11
N ARG A 92 -16.63 -8.66 3.20
CA ARG A 92 -15.41 -7.86 3.17
C ARG A 92 -14.18 -8.74 3.36
N SER A 93 -13.07 -8.36 2.76
CA SER A 93 -11.79 -9.05 2.91
C SER A 93 -10.63 -8.07 3.02
N ILE A 94 -9.52 -8.52 3.61
CA ILE A 94 -8.29 -7.74 3.79
C ILE A 94 -7.21 -8.30 2.88
N VAL A 95 -6.55 -7.43 2.14
CA VAL A 95 -5.41 -7.80 1.28
C VAL A 95 -4.15 -8.03 2.11
N LYS A 96 -3.49 -9.17 1.93
CA LYS A 96 -2.24 -9.53 2.61
C LYS A 96 -1.27 -10.27 1.69
N PHE A 97 0.03 -10.07 1.87
CA PHE A 97 1.04 -10.95 1.28
C PHE A 97 1.40 -12.10 2.24
N ALA A 98 1.24 -13.34 1.78
CA ALA A 98 1.74 -14.52 2.49
C ALA A 98 2.01 -15.67 1.51
N ASN A 99 2.96 -16.54 1.84
CA ASN A 99 3.32 -17.71 1.02
C ASN A 99 3.65 -17.35 -0.45
N GLY A 100 4.32 -16.21 -0.66
CA GLY A 100 4.78 -15.78 -1.98
C GLY A 100 3.69 -15.20 -2.90
N LYS A 101 2.50 -14.89 -2.37
CA LYS A 101 1.40 -14.32 -3.15
C LYS A 101 0.51 -13.38 -2.34
N PHE A 102 -0.25 -12.55 -3.04
CA PHE A 102 -1.30 -11.73 -2.44
C PHE A 102 -2.60 -12.53 -2.27
N LEU A 103 -3.20 -12.37 -1.10
CA LEU A 103 -4.36 -13.11 -0.61
C LEU A 103 -5.40 -12.12 -0.10
N ALA A 104 -6.65 -12.58 -0.05
CA ALA A 104 -7.77 -11.87 0.55
C ALA A 104 -8.29 -12.66 1.76
N ASP A 105 -8.08 -12.14 2.96
CA ASP A 105 -8.57 -12.71 4.23
C ASP A 105 -9.97 -12.20 4.50
N VAL A 106 -10.98 -13.07 4.51
CA VAL A 106 -12.37 -12.66 4.76
C VAL A 106 -12.54 -12.21 6.21
N VAL A 107 -13.04 -10.98 6.38
CA VAL A 107 -13.24 -10.36 7.69
C VAL A 107 -14.18 -11.22 8.55
N GLY A 108 -13.77 -11.48 9.80
CA GLY A 108 -14.56 -12.24 10.77
C GLY A 108 -14.56 -13.76 10.58
N THR A 109 -13.73 -14.29 9.68
CA THR A 109 -13.64 -15.74 9.42
C THR A 109 -12.19 -16.21 9.27
N ILE A 110 -11.98 -17.53 9.15
CA ILE A 110 -10.69 -18.13 8.78
C ILE A 110 -10.52 -18.29 7.27
N SER A 111 -11.53 -17.92 6.47
CA SER A 111 -11.53 -18.09 5.03
C SER A 111 -10.56 -17.14 4.36
N ARG A 112 -9.82 -17.66 3.39
CA ARG A 112 -8.78 -16.95 2.64
C ARG A 112 -8.82 -17.37 1.17
N PHE A 113 -8.72 -16.40 0.27
CA PHE A 113 -8.74 -16.64 -1.18
C PHE A 113 -7.54 -16.01 -1.88
N ASP A 114 -7.24 -16.49 -3.08
CA ASP A 114 -6.26 -15.85 -3.96
C ASP A 114 -6.81 -14.52 -4.47
N LEU A 115 -6.01 -13.45 -4.34
CA LEU A 115 -6.47 -12.09 -4.64
C LEU A 115 -6.96 -11.94 -6.08
N ILE A 116 -6.30 -12.59 -7.05
CA ILE A 116 -6.65 -12.55 -8.48
C ILE A 116 -8.12 -12.98 -8.73
N GLY A 117 -8.63 -13.93 -7.95
CA GLY A 117 -10.03 -14.37 -8.06
C GLY A 117 -11.02 -13.35 -7.49
N GLU A 118 -10.59 -12.54 -6.53
CA GLU A 118 -11.46 -11.62 -5.79
C GLU A 118 -11.63 -10.25 -6.47
N THR A 119 -10.65 -9.79 -7.27
CA THR A 119 -10.66 -8.42 -7.82
C THR A 119 -11.80 -8.17 -8.81
N HIS A 120 -12.27 -9.19 -9.53
CA HIS A 120 -13.26 -9.05 -10.60
C HIS A 120 -14.67 -8.62 -10.13
N GLY A 121 -14.96 -8.69 -8.83
CA GLY A 121 -16.25 -8.31 -8.27
C GLY A 121 -16.16 -7.45 -7.01
N SER A 122 -14.96 -7.00 -6.65
CA SER A 122 -14.70 -6.29 -5.40
C SER A 122 -14.22 -4.88 -5.67
N LYS A 123 -14.63 -3.94 -4.81
CA LYS A 123 -14.13 -2.56 -4.77
C LYS A 123 -13.31 -2.34 -3.50
N VAL A 124 -12.30 -1.50 -3.57
CA VAL A 124 -11.63 -0.98 -2.37
C VAL A 124 -12.59 -0.03 -1.67
N ILE A 125 -12.82 -0.24 -0.36
CA ILE A 125 -13.70 0.61 0.47
C ILE A 125 -12.97 1.31 1.62
N GLY A 126 -11.67 1.05 1.78
CA GLY A 126 -10.84 1.58 2.85
C GLY A 126 -9.62 0.69 3.06
N ASN A 127 -8.92 0.88 4.17
CA ASN A 127 -7.80 0.03 4.58
C ASN A 127 -7.80 -0.17 6.10
N VAL A 128 -7.04 -1.16 6.57
CA VAL A 128 -6.98 -1.54 7.99
C VAL A 128 -6.41 -0.45 8.90
N HIS A 129 -5.67 0.53 8.37
CA HIS A 129 -5.01 1.56 9.16
C HIS A 129 -5.92 2.77 9.40
N THR A 130 -6.72 3.14 8.41
CA THR A 130 -7.57 4.35 8.47
C THR A 130 -9.04 4.05 8.64
N ASN A 131 -9.47 2.82 8.38
CA ASN A 131 -10.86 2.40 8.45
C ASN A 131 -11.06 1.15 9.33
N PRO A 132 -10.56 1.13 10.58
CA PRO A 132 -10.69 -0.04 11.46
C PRO A 132 -12.15 -0.39 11.79
N GLU A 133 -13.08 0.56 11.65
CA GLU A 133 -14.51 0.33 11.79
C GLU A 133 -15.07 -0.65 10.76
N LEU A 134 -14.48 -0.74 9.56
CA LEU A 134 -14.93 -1.65 8.50
C LEU A 134 -14.63 -3.13 8.82
N LEU A 135 -13.78 -3.37 9.82
CA LEU A 135 -13.41 -4.71 10.30
C LEU A 135 -14.39 -5.25 11.34
N LYS A 136 -15.31 -4.42 11.82
CA LYS A 136 -16.36 -4.80 12.76
C LYS A 136 -17.58 -5.25 11.94
N GLY A 137 -17.99 -6.50 12.14
CA GLY A 137 -19.22 -7.08 11.59
C GLY A 137 -20.43 -6.75 12.46
#